data_AF-A0A257M5E1-F1
#
_entry.id   AF-A0A257M5E1-F1
#
_cell.length_a   1.000
_cell.length_b   1.000
_cell.length_c   1.000
_cell.angle_alpha   90.00
_cell.angle_beta   90.00
_cell.angle_gamma   90.00
#
_symmetry.space_group_name_H-M   'P 1'
#
loop_
_entity.id
_entity.type
_entity.pdbx_description
1 polymer ?
#
loop_
_entity_poly.entity_id
_entity_poly.type
_entity_poly.pdbx_seq_one_letter_code
_entity_poly.pdbx_strand_id
1 'polypeptide(L)'
;MSSPSSHPNDPLHGITLETIVTQLQQRHGWAEMGYRIPIKCFLNNPSIKSSLTFLRKTPWARQRVEDWFTLEAIEARERDEG
;
A
#
# COMPACT_ATOMS: atom_id res chain seq x y z
N MET A 1 2.60 28.24 -27.50
CA MET A 1 3.07 26.85 -27.71
C MET A 1 3.47 26.32 -26.35
N SER A 2 2.55 25.66 -25.65
CA SER A 2 2.77 25.18 -24.29
C SER A 2 3.51 23.85 -24.35
N SER A 3 4.69 23.81 -23.73
CA SER A 3 5.57 22.64 -23.63
C SER A 3 4.85 21.45 -22.99
N PRO A 4 5.09 20.20 -23.43
CA PRO A 4 4.46 19.03 -22.84
C PRO A 4 5.06 18.81 -21.45
N SER A 5 4.25 19.00 -20.41
CA SER A 5 4.57 18.58 -19.04
C SER A 5 4.57 17.05 -18.98
N SER A 6 5.66 16.44 -19.44
CA SER A 6 6.02 15.07 -19.07
C SER A 6 6.22 15.07 -17.56
N HIS A 7 5.21 14.64 -16.81
CA HIS A 7 5.37 14.33 -15.39
C HIS A 7 6.05 12.96 -15.32
N PRO A 8 7.32 12.85 -14.86
CA PRO A 8 8.01 11.57 -14.74
C PRO A 8 7.54 10.76 -13.51
N ASN A 9 6.62 11.31 -12.73
CA ASN A 9 6.20 10.80 -11.43
C ASN A 9 4.84 10.11 -11.53
N ASP A 10 4.77 8.98 -12.26
CA ASP A 10 3.72 8.00 -11.99
C ASP A 10 4.03 7.41 -10.60
N PRO A 11 3.26 7.70 -9.54
CA PRO A 11 3.62 7.31 -8.17
C PRO A 11 3.65 5.80 -7.97
N LEU A 12 3.11 5.04 -8.93
CA LEU A 12 2.99 3.60 -8.90
C LEU A 12 3.95 2.88 -9.86
N HIS A 13 4.78 3.60 -10.63
CA HIS A 13 5.66 2.92 -11.58
C HIS A 13 6.76 2.15 -10.84
N GLY A 14 6.57 0.85 -10.69
CA GLY A 14 7.53 -0.05 -10.03
C GLY A 14 7.31 -0.28 -8.54
N ILE A 15 6.19 0.17 -7.94
CA ILE A 15 5.90 -0.16 -6.55
C ILE A 15 5.52 -1.64 -6.44
N THR A 16 6.31 -2.38 -5.67
CA THR A 16 6.06 -3.80 -5.41
C THR A 16 5.09 -3.98 -4.25
N LEU A 17 4.42 -5.13 -4.18
CA LEU A 17 3.60 -5.51 -3.03
C LEU A 17 4.38 -5.46 -1.70
N GLU A 18 5.69 -5.76 -1.75
CA GLU A 18 6.58 -5.64 -0.58
C GLU A 18 6.72 -4.20 -0.12
N THR A 19 6.92 -3.28 -1.06
CA THR A 19 6.97 -1.84 -0.79
C THR A 19 5.66 -1.36 -0.17
N ILE A 20 4.51 -1.78 -0.72
CA ILE A 20 3.19 -1.39 -0.20
C ILE A 20 3.02 -1.81 1.26
N VAL A 21 3.22 -3.10 1.54
CA VAL A 21 3.06 -3.64 2.90
C VAL A 21 4.04 -2.98 3.87
N THR A 22 5.27 -2.75 3.45
CA THR A 22 6.30 -2.09 4.26
C THR A 22 5.92 -0.65 4.59
N GLN A 23 5.46 0.13 3.61
CA GLN A 23 5.05 1.52 3.84
C GLN A 23 3.82 1.61 4.74
N LEU A 24 2.79 0.80 4.50
CA LEU A 24 1.60 0.77 5.34
C LEU A 24 1.94 0.37 6.78
N GLN A 25 2.81 -0.63 6.95
CA GLN A 25 3.28 -1.06 8.26
C GLN A 25 4.09 0.03 8.97
N GLN A 26 4.93 0.77 8.26
CA GLN A 26 5.73 1.86 8.84
C GLN A 26 4.86 3.05 9.26
N ARG A 27 3.82 3.37 8.48
CA ARG A 27 2.92 4.50 8.74
C ARG A 27 1.87 4.21 9.82
N HIS A 28 1.26 3.02 9.78
CA HIS A 28 0.09 2.70 10.61
C HIS A 28 0.36 1.59 11.64
N GLY A 29 1.36 0.75 11.41
CA GLY A 29 1.63 -0.42 12.24
C GLY A 29 0.67 -1.59 11.99
N TRP A 30 1.07 -2.76 12.47
CA TRP A 30 0.32 -4.00 12.24
C TRP A 30 -1.06 -4.03 12.89
N ALA A 31 -1.25 -3.33 14.01
CA ALA A 31 -2.54 -3.25 14.70
C ALA A 31 -3.61 -2.61 13.81
N GLU A 32 -3.30 -1.47 13.19
CA GLU A 32 -4.22 -0.77 12.30
C GLU A 32 -4.45 -1.56 11.00
N MET A 33 -3.39 -2.16 10.45
CA MET A 33 -3.52 -3.05 9.30
C MET A 33 -4.47 -4.22 9.58
N GLY A 34 -4.38 -4.83 10.76
CA GLY A 34 -5.26 -5.92 11.20
C GLY A 34 -6.68 -5.46 11.52
N TYR A 35 -6.86 -4.21 11.95
CA TYR A 35 -8.18 -3.61 12.14
C TYR A 35 -8.90 -3.36 10.81
N ARG A 36 -8.22 -2.75 9.83
CA ARG A 36 -8.78 -2.48 8.50
C ARG A 36 -8.94 -3.73 7.64
N ILE A 37 -7.97 -4.63 7.74
CA ILE A 37 -7.90 -5.85 6.94
C ILE A 37 -7.73 -7.02 7.92
N PRO A 38 -8.83 -7.58 8.46
CA PRO A 38 -8.80 -8.59 9.52
C PRO A 38 -8.38 -9.97 8.98
N ILE A 39 -7.10 -10.09 8.64
CA ILE A 39 -6.47 -11.33 8.16
C ILE A 39 -5.48 -11.86 9.20
N LYS A 40 -5.39 -13.19 9.29
CA LYS A 40 -4.59 -13.88 10.31
C LYS A 40 -3.12 -13.46 10.32
N CYS A 41 -2.53 -13.14 9.15
CA CYS A 41 -1.12 -12.74 9.08
C CYS A 41 -0.82 -11.36 9.67
N PHE A 42 -1.80 -10.45 9.78
CA PHE A 42 -1.63 -9.15 10.43
C PHE A 42 -1.89 -9.22 11.93
N LEU A 43 -2.75 -10.14 12.37
CA LEU A 43 -3.14 -10.30 13.77
C LEU A 43 -2.22 -11.25 14.56
N ASN A 44 -1.60 -12.23 13.90
CA ASN A 44 -0.82 -13.27 14.55
C ASN A 44 0.60 -13.36 13.97
N ASN A 45 1.59 -13.00 14.79
CA ASN A 45 3.02 -12.92 14.43
C ASN A 45 3.26 -12.19 13.09
N PRO A 46 2.87 -10.90 13.03
CA PRO A 46 2.94 -10.15 11.78
C PRO A 46 4.38 -9.88 11.37
N SER A 47 4.68 -10.17 10.11
CA SER A 47 5.96 -9.87 9.48
C SER A 47 5.75 -9.57 7.99
N ILE A 48 6.68 -8.84 7.38
CA ILE A 48 6.64 -8.57 5.93
C ILE A 48 6.63 -9.90 5.15
N LYS A 49 7.51 -10.86 5.50
CA LYS A 49 7.63 -12.14 4.79
C LYS A 49 6.39 -13.02 4.90
N SER A 50 5.79 -13.13 6.11
CA SER A 50 4.56 -13.92 6.31
C SER A 50 3.38 -13.27 5.60
N SER A 51 3.29 -11.94 5.63
CA SER A 51 2.27 -11.17 4.93
C SER A 51 2.38 -11.37 3.42
N LEU A 52 3.55 -11.21 2.82
CA LEU A 52 3.75 -11.42 1.38
C LEU A 52 3.41 -12.83 0.93
N THR A 53 3.79 -13.84 1.71
CA THR A 53 3.45 -15.24 1.41
C THR A 53 1.93 -15.44 1.42
N PHE A 54 1.23 -14.84 2.38
CA PHE A 54 -0.23 -14.92 2.48
C PHE A 54 -0.92 -14.16 1.34
N LEU A 55 -0.55 -12.89 1.11
CA LEU A 55 -1.11 -12.05 0.05
C LEU A 55 -0.83 -12.60 -1.36
N ARG A 56 0.18 -13.45 -1.54
CA ARG A 56 0.39 -14.20 -2.78
C ARG A 56 -0.59 -15.34 -3.01
N LYS A 57 -1.11 -15.94 -1.94
CA LYS A 57 -2.06 -17.04 -1.99
C LYS A 57 -3.52 -16.59 -1.85
N THR A 58 -3.73 -15.33 -1.46
CA THR A 58 -5.05 -14.78 -1.17
C THR A 58 -5.28 -13.47 -1.95
N PRO A 59 -5.71 -13.56 -3.23
CA PRO A 59 -5.80 -12.41 -4.13
C PRO A 59 -6.72 -11.29 -3.62
N TRP A 60 -7.87 -11.62 -3.03
CA TRP A 60 -8.78 -10.61 -2.48
C TRP A 60 -8.13 -9.79 -1.37
N ALA A 61 -7.28 -10.41 -0.54
CA ALA A 61 -6.60 -9.71 0.56
C ALA A 61 -5.51 -8.79 0.03
N ARG A 62 -4.77 -9.24 -0.99
CA ARG A 62 -3.81 -8.40 -1.72
C ARG A 62 -4.49 -7.15 -2.29
N GLN A 63 -5.60 -7.34 -2.99
CA GLN A 63 -6.32 -6.25 -3.62
C GLN A 63 -6.73 -5.19 -2.58
N ARG A 64 -7.26 -5.59 -1.42
CA ARG A 64 -7.60 -4.62 -0.37
C ARG A 64 -6.41 -3.82 0.18
N VAL A 65 -5.24 -4.46 0.27
CA VAL A 65 -3.99 -3.79 0.69
C VAL A 65 -3.54 -2.78 -0.37
N GLU A 66 -3.61 -3.16 -1.65
CA GLU A 66 -3.26 -2.29 -2.79
C GLU A 66 -4.24 -1.13 -2.93
N ASP A 67 -5.54 -1.38 -2.79
CA ASP A 67 -6.60 -0.36 -2.84
C ASP A 67 -6.39 0.68 -1.74
N TRP A 68 -6.15 0.24 -0.50
CA TRP A 68 -5.90 1.16 0.61
C TRP A 68 -4.65 2.01 0.37
N PHE A 69 -3.57 1.41 -0.11
CA PHE A 69 -2.36 2.17 -0.43
C PHE A 69 -2.59 3.20 -1.55
N THR A 70 -3.37 2.84 -2.57
CA THR A 70 -3.71 3.75 -3.67
C THR A 70 -4.53 4.94 -3.17
N LEU A 71 -5.52 4.70 -2.31
CA LEU A 71 -6.30 5.77 -1.68
C LEU A 71 -5.41 6.71 -0.87
N GLU A 72 -4.54 6.19 0.00
CA GLU A 72 -3.60 7.00 0.79
C GLU A 72 -2.63 7.79 -0.10
N ALA A 73 -2.18 7.21 -1.22
CA ALA A 73 -1.29 7.87 -2.17
C ALA A 73 -2.00 9.00 -2.92
N ILE A 74 -3.28 8.85 -3.26
CA ILE A 74 -4.09 9.92 -3.87
C ILE A 74 -4.27 11.06 -2.87
N GLU A 75 -4.71 10.76 -1.65
CA GLU A 75 -4.91 11.77 -0.60
C GLU A 75 -3.62 12.51 -0.24
N ALA A 76 -2.48 11.85 -0.27
CA ALA A 76 -1.19 12.49 -0.01
C ALA A 76 -0.84 13.55 -1.07
N ARG A 77 -1.19 13.32 -2.33
CA ARG A 77 -0.94 14.27 -3.43
C ARG A 77 -1.83 15.51 -3.33
N GLU A 78 -3.10 15.31 -2.96
CA GLU A 78 -4.05 16.42 -2.79
C GLU A 78 -3.64 17.37 -1.65
N ARG A 79 -2.93 16.87 -0.64
CA ARG A 79 -2.44 17.68 0.49
C ARG A 79 -1.22 18.55 0.16
N ASP A 80 -0.43 18.18 -0.85
CA ASP A 80 0.77 18.93 -1.25
C ASP A 80 0.45 20.06 -2.26
N GLU A 81 -0.73 20.02 -2.90
CA GLU A 81 -1.19 21.03 -3.89
C GLU A 81 -2.05 22.16 -3.28
N GLY A 82 -2.28 22.17 -1.96
CA GLY A 82 -3.06 23.18 -1.23
C GLY A 82 -2.22 24.12 -0.36
#